data_AF-A0A8U0I229-F1
#
_entry.id   AF-A0A8U0I229-F1
#
_cell.length_a   1.000
_cell.length_b   1.000
_cell.length_c   1.000
_cell.angle_alpha   90.00
_cell.angle_beta   90.00
_cell.angle_gamma   90.00
#
_symmetry.space_group_name_H-M   'P 1'
#
loop_
_entity.id
_entity.type
_entity.pdbx_description
1 polymer ?
#
loop_
_entity_poly.entity_id
_entity_poly.type
_entity_poly.pdbx_seq_one_letter_code
_entity_poly.pdbx_strand_id
1 'polypeptide(L)'
;MGGSAYLGQRVWSDHPKQTLSGVLIGLGVALFGTIAIIQIQIEPVGTTPTLHAWYPPLAVGMTGLLMSGSLLLGLWRWPTRPEYSVLGLALGIWVGYPNLMPNSGYTNPVGYLLVVVVPLLVGYILWMDIWPVVRSDAVNGLSGRVGGLVAAMFGVFFLFSAGLFTVNPEQGVNGPTTAFLTTASFANPLVVWPAVEFYVPSIPLAGAMSVGTALLIGTLVGLIGLNASLMTAVWQRSLELSSSGGILGGLATTGATACCCCGPAVYAVASVFFGVSASPLYWAFINPASPLGALFFATAVLLLLWSGSRFAIRLTESDVYSRFT
;
A
#
# COMPACT_ATOMS: atom_id res chain seq x y z
N MET A 1 -2.43 14.04 -16.65
CA MET A 1 -2.08 15.48 -16.79
C MET A 1 -0.59 15.63 -16.55
N GLY A 2 0.18 15.89 -17.61
CA GLY A 2 1.64 16.03 -17.55
C GLY A 2 2.03 17.46 -17.21
N GLY A 3 2.26 17.75 -15.93
CA GLY A 3 2.95 18.95 -15.50
C GLY A 3 4.45 18.74 -15.64
N SER A 4 5.13 19.60 -16.42
CA SER A 4 6.58 19.60 -16.52
C SER A 4 7.22 19.69 -15.13
N ALA A 5 8.13 18.77 -14.81
CA ALA A 5 8.88 18.76 -13.54
C ALA A 5 9.61 20.09 -13.28
N TYR A 6 9.96 20.82 -14.33
CA TYR A 6 10.59 22.15 -14.27
C TYR A 6 9.64 23.26 -13.80
N LEU A 7 8.34 23.17 -14.11
CA LEU A 7 7.34 24.14 -13.62
C LEU A 7 7.07 23.95 -12.12
N GLY A 8 7.08 22.70 -11.65
CA GLY A 8 6.91 22.38 -10.22
C GLY A 8 8.04 22.93 -9.34
N GLN A 9 9.29 22.86 -9.81
CA GLN A 9 10.44 23.36 -9.04
C GLN A 9 10.41 24.90 -8.84
N ARG A 10 10.02 25.68 -9.86
CA ARG A 10 9.93 27.15 -9.71
C ARG A 10 8.78 27.60 -8.80
N VAL A 11 7.60 26.99 -8.92
CA VAL A 11 6.43 27.37 -8.10
C VAL A 11 6.64 26.99 -6.63
N TRP A 12 7.37 25.91 -6.36
CA TRP A 12 7.69 25.47 -5.00
C TRP A 12 8.69 26.39 -4.29
N SER A 13 9.65 26.96 -5.04
CA SER A 13 10.59 27.99 -4.57
C SER A 13 9.87 29.21 -3.99
N ASP A 14 8.84 29.70 -4.69
CA ASP A 14 8.23 30.99 -4.35
C ASP A 14 7.16 30.85 -3.26
N HIS A 15 6.34 29.78 -3.30
CA HIS A 15 5.23 29.58 -2.36
C HIS A 15 5.08 28.12 -1.88
N PRO A 16 6.00 27.60 -1.04
CA PRO A 16 6.03 26.19 -0.64
C PRO A 16 4.80 25.77 0.18
N LYS A 17 4.28 26.66 1.03
CA LYS A 17 3.07 26.38 1.84
C LYS A 17 1.81 26.26 0.98
N GLN A 18 1.67 27.12 -0.04
CA GLN A 18 0.51 27.10 -0.93
C GLN A 18 0.53 25.86 -1.82
N THR A 19 1.70 25.54 -2.39
CA THR A 19 1.88 24.32 -3.20
C THR A 19 1.59 23.05 -2.40
N LEU A 20 2.11 22.95 -1.18
CA LEU A 20 1.84 21.82 -0.28
C LEU A 20 0.36 21.71 0.06
N SER A 21 -0.31 22.83 0.38
CA SER A 21 -1.75 22.84 0.66
C SER A 21 -2.57 22.40 -0.55
N GLY A 22 -2.21 22.84 -1.76
CA GLY A 22 -2.87 22.44 -3.00
C GLY A 22 -2.73 20.94 -3.27
N VAL A 23 -1.54 20.37 -3.05
CA VAL A 23 -1.31 18.92 -3.17
C VAL A 23 -2.13 18.14 -2.15
N LEU A 24 -2.17 18.57 -0.89
CA LEU A 24 -2.94 17.89 0.16
C LEU A 24 -4.45 17.98 -0.08
N ILE A 25 -4.96 19.15 -0.50
CA ILE A 25 -6.36 19.33 -0.86
C ILE A 25 -6.70 18.46 -2.07
N GLY A 26 -5.88 18.49 -3.12
CA GLY A 26 -6.07 17.66 -4.31
C GLY A 26 -6.06 16.16 -4.00
N LEU A 27 -5.14 15.72 -3.14
CA LEU A 27 -5.09 14.35 -2.64
C LEU A 27 -6.37 14.01 -1.87
N GLY A 28 -6.85 14.90 -1.00
CA GLY A 28 -8.09 14.71 -0.26
C GLY A 28 -9.29 14.55 -1.17
N VAL A 29 -9.47 15.47 -2.12
CA VAL A 29 -10.53 15.40 -3.12
C VAL A 29 -10.46 14.11 -3.93
N ALA A 30 -9.26 13.69 -4.35
CA ALA A 30 -9.07 12.45 -5.08
C ALA A 30 -9.45 11.21 -4.25
N LEU A 31 -9.00 11.13 -3.00
CA LEU A 31 -9.27 9.99 -2.12
C LEU A 31 -10.76 9.92 -1.74
N PHE A 32 -11.35 11.01 -1.26
CA PHE A 32 -12.77 11.06 -0.91
C PHE A 32 -13.68 10.87 -2.12
N GLY A 33 -13.32 11.44 -3.28
CA GLY A 33 -14.02 11.19 -4.54
C GLY A 33 -13.98 9.72 -4.93
N THR A 34 -12.84 9.06 -4.79
CA THR A 34 -12.71 7.62 -5.07
C THR A 34 -13.54 6.79 -4.09
N ILE A 35 -13.51 7.10 -2.78
CA ILE A 35 -14.36 6.45 -1.78
C ILE A 35 -15.84 6.59 -2.14
N ALA A 36 -16.28 7.81 -2.49
CA ALA A 36 -17.66 8.05 -2.88
C ALA A 36 -18.08 7.20 -4.08
N ILE A 37 -17.22 7.07 -5.10
CA ILE A 37 -17.50 6.21 -6.26
C ILE A 37 -17.60 4.74 -5.81
N ILE A 38 -16.66 4.24 -5.00
CA ILE A 38 -16.66 2.84 -4.50
C ILE A 38 -17.97 2.51 -3.78
N GLN A 39 -18.46 3.42 -2.93
CA GLN A 39 -19.68 3.20 -2.13
C GLN A 39 -20.97 3.22 -2.96
N ILE A 40 -20.93 3.73 -4.20
CA ILE A 40 -22.07 3.77 -5.13
C ILE A 40 -22.03 2.59 -6.12
N GLN A 41 -20.91 1.85 -6.17
CA GLN A 41 -20.78 0.76 -7.12
C GLN A 41 -21.74 -0.39 -6.80
N ILE A 42 -22.40 -0.87 -7.85
CA ILE A 42 -23.15 -2.12 -7.80
C ILE A 42 -22.15 -3.24 -8.13
N GLU A 43 -22.03 -4.21 -7.23
CA GLU A 43 -21.17 -5.36 -7.47
C GLU A 43 -21.62 -6.11 -8.73
N PRO A 44 -20.69 -6.48 -9.63
CA PRO A 44 -21.06 -7.16 -10.86
C PRO A 44 -21.65 -8.55 -10.55
N VAL A 45 -22.97 -8.68 -10.71
CA VAL A 45 -23.72 -9.93 -10.58
C VAL A 45 -23.49 -10.77 -11.84
N GLY A 46 -22.64 -11.79 -11.77
CA GLY A 46 -22.32 -12.61 -12.95
C GLY A 46 -21.21 -13.64 -12.77
N THR A 47 -21.08 -14.51 -13.78
CA THR A 47 -20.18 -15.67 -13.81
C THR A 47 -18.71 -15.31 -13.62
N THR A 48 -18.03 -16.01 -12.71
CA THR A 48 -16.58 -15.89 -12.50
C THR A 48 -15.82 -16.15 -13.81
N PRO A 49 -14.95 -15.23 -14.25
CA PRO A 49 -14.24 -15.37 -15.53
C PRO A 49 -13.28 -16.57 -15.53
N THR A 50 -13.02 -17.11 -16.73
CA THR A 50 -12.09 -18.23 -16.99
C THR A 50 -10.62 -17.94 -16.63
N LEU A 51 -10.31 -16.75 -16.13
CA LEU A 51 -8.98 -16.31 -15.73
C LEU A 51 -8.37 -17.13 -14.57
N HIS A 52 -9.19 -17.82 -13.78
CA HIS A 52 -8.73 -18.67 -12.68
C HIS A 52 -7.76 -19.77 -13.14
N ALA A 53 -7.92 -20.29 -14.36
CA ALA A 53 -7.03 -21.31 -14.91
C ALA A 53 -5.58 -20.81 -15.08
N TRP A 54 -5.39 -19.50 -15.25
CA TRP A 54 -4.07 -18.88 -15.42
C TRP A 54 -3.44 -18.42 -14.11
N TYR A 55 -4.16 -18.42 -12.99
CA TYR A 55 -3.60 -17.97 -11.70
C TYR A 55 -2.46 -18.85 -11.19
N PRO A 56 -2.55 -20.20 -11.22
CA PRO A 56 -1.44 -21.03 -10.77
C PRO A 56 -0.13 -20.84 -11.57
N PRO A 57 -0.11 -20.88 -12.93
CA PRO A 57 1.14 -20.69 -13.66
C PRO A 57 1.70 -19.26 -13.52
N LEU A 58 0.83 -18.24 -13.44
CA LEU A 58 1.28 -16.87 -13.16
C LEU A 58 1.89 -16.74 -11.77
N ALA A 59 1.25 -17.30 -10.75
CA ALA A 59 1.76 -17.28 -9.37
C ALA A 59 3.14 -17.91 -9.27
N VAL A 60 3.35 -19.07 -9.90
CA VAL A 60 4.65 -19.75 -9.92
C VAL A 60 5.70 -18.93 -10.66
N GLY A 61 5.37 -18.38 -11.83
CA GLY A 61 6.29 -17.53 -12.59
C GLY A 61 6.71 -16.28 -11.83
N MET A 62 5.74 -15.60 -11.20
CA MET A 62 5.94 -14.39 -10.41
C MET A 62 6.76 -14.66 -9.14
N THR A 63 6.48 -15.77 -8.46
CA THR A 63 7.25 -16.24 -7.30
C THR A 63 8.69 -16.52 -7.69
N GLY A 64 8.91 -17.28 -8.77
CA GLY A 64 10.24 -17.60 -9.26
C GLY A 64 11.02 -16.34 -9.65
N LEU A 65 10.38 -15.38 -10.31
CA LEU A 65 10.99 -14.12 -10.71
C LEU A 65 11.36 -13.25 -9.51
N LEU A 66 10.48 -13.12 -8.51
CA LEU A 66 10.78 -12.37 -7.29
C LEU A 66 11.91 -13.00 -6.47
N MET A 67 11.88 -14.32 -6.30
CA MET A 67 12.91 -15.03 -5.52
C MET A 67 14.27 -14.99 -6.22
N SER A 68 14.32 -15.34 -7.51
CA SER A 68 15.57 -15.29 -8.27
C SER A 68 16.07 -13.86 -8.45
N GLY A 69 15.19 -12.91 -8.77
CA GLY A 69 15.52 -11.51 -8.92
C GLY A 69 16.07 -10.90 -7.64
N SER A 70 15.45 -11.16 -6.48
CA SER A 70 15.93 -10.64 -5.20
C SER A 70 17.27 -11.23 -4.75
N LEU A 71 17.52 -12.50 -5.04
CA LEU A 71 18.81 -13.15 -4.81
C LEU A 71 19.89 -12.60 -5.75
N LEU A 72 19.63 -12.55 -7.05
CA LEU A 72 20.59 -12.06 -8.05
C LEU A 72 20.92 -10.58 -7.82
N LEU A 73 19.92 -9.74 -7.57
CA LEU A 73 20.12 -8.33 -7.27
C LEU A 73 20.85 -8.14 -5.95
N GLY A 74 20.53 -8.93 -4.92
CA GLY A 74 21.25 -8.88 -3.65
C GLY A 74 22.72 -9.26 -3.78
N LEU A 75 23.00 -10.38 -4.43
CA LEU A 75 24.37 -10.85 -4.66
C LEU A 75 25.17 -9.87 -5.51
N TRP A 76 24.55 -9.26 -6.53
CA TRP A 76 25.25 -8.40 -7.48
C TRP A 76 25.40 -6.96 -7.00
N ARG A 77 24.35 -6.39 -6.38
CA ARG A 77 24.30 -4.97 -6.02
C ARG A 77 24.60 -4.71 -4.55
N TRP A 78 24.25 -5.63 -3.65
CA TRP A 78 24.32 -5.43 -2.20
C TRP A 78 24.82 -6.68 -1.44
N PRO A 79 26.04 -7.18 -1.71
CA PRO A 79 26.54 -8.41 -1.08
C PRO A 79 26.69 -8.31 0.45
N THR A 80 26.78 -7.09 0.99
CA THR A 80 26.91 -6.83 2.43
C THR A 80 25.58 -6.63 3.15
N ARG A 81 24.44 -6.63 2.44
CA ARG A 81 23.11 -6.35 3.00
C ARG A 81 22.09 -7.44 2.64
N PRO A 82 22.22 -8.65 3.22
CA PRO A 82 21.36 -9.79 2.91
C PRO A 82 19.89 -9.55 3.27
N GLU A 83 19.59 -8.61 4.17
CA GLU A 83 18.22 -8.29 4.63
C GLU A 83 17.26 -7.97 3.48
N TYR A 84 17.73 -7.31 2.43
CA TYR A 84 16.93 -6.96 1.24
C TYR A 84 16.60 -8.20 0.40
N SER A 85 17.54 -9.14 0.27
CA SER A 85 17.29 -10.42 -0.40
C SER A 85 16.32 -11.28 0.39
N VAL A 86 16.47 -11.33 1.72
CA VAL A 86 15.55 -12.07 2.60
C VAL A 86 14.13 -11.51 2.51
N LEU A 87 13.97 -10.18 2.48
CA LEU A 87 12.65 -9.56 2.25
C LEU A 87 12.08 -9.93 0.87
N GLY A 88 12.89 -9.87 -0.19
CA GLY A 88 12.44 -10.23 -1.54
C GLY A 88 12.04 -11.71 -1.65
N LEU A 89 12.75 -12.60 -0.96
CA LEU A 89 12.38 -14.02 -0.84
C LEU A 89 11.06 -14.19 -0.08
N ALA A 90 10.91 -13.52 1.07
CA ALA A 90 9.68 -13.58 1.86
C ALA A 90 8.45 -13.08 1.07
N LEU A 91 8.62 -12.00 0.30
CA LEU A 91 7.58 -11.48 -0.60
C LEU A 91 7.33 -12.40 -1.80
N GLY A 92 8.35 -13.08 -2.34
CA GLY A 92 8.17 -14.12 -3.35
C GLY A 92 7.32 -15.27 -2.82
N ILE A 93 7.64 -15.77 -1.62
CA ILE A 93 6.85 -16.81 -0.95
C ILE A 93 5.42 -16.32 -0.68
N TRP A 94 5.23 -15.05 -0.30
CA TRP A 94 3.91 -14.44 -0.14
C TRP A 94 3.04 -14.56 -1.38
N VAL A 95 3.62 -14.27 -2.55
CA VAL A 95 2.91 -14.32 -3.83
C VAL A 95 2.56 -15.75 -4.22
N GLY A 96 3.46 -16.70 -3.96
CA GLY A 96 3.26 -18.10 -4.31
C GLY A 96 2.39 -18.88 -3.33
N TYR A 97 2.31 -18.46 -2.07
CA TYR A 97 1.76 -19.26 -0.96
C TYR A 97 0.36 -19.85 -1.23
N PRO A 98 -0.65 -19.08 -1.68
CA PRO A 98 -1.99 -19.63 -1.91
C PRO A 98 -2.04 -20.70 -3.00
N ASN A 99 -1.10 -20.70 -3.94
CA ASN A 99 -1.07 -21.64 -5.06
C ASN A 99 -0.14 -22.84 -4.80
N LEU A 100 0.82 -22.70 -3.88
CA LEU A 100 1.76 -23.77 -3.52
C LEU A 100 1.23 -24.67 -2.39
N MET A 101 0.33 -24.18 -1.56
CA MET A 101 -0.23 -24.94 -0.43
C MET A 101 -1.52 -25.69 -0.80
N PRO A 102 -1.73 -26.92 -0.29
CA PRO A 102 -3.00 -27.62 -0.44
C PRO A 102 -4.13 -26.82 0.23
N ASN A 103 -5.31 -26.79 -0.41
CA ASN A 103 -6.47 -25.99 0.02
C ASN A 103 -6.13 -24.50 0.25
N SER A 104 -5.21 -23.94 -0.56
CA SER A 104 -4.69 -22.57 -0.44
C SER A 104 -4.06 -22.20 0.91
N GLY A 105 -3.86 -23.16 1.81
CA GLY A 105 -3.13 -22.96 3.06
C GLY A 105 -3.85 -22.07 4.08
N TYR A 106 -5.18 -21.94 4.03
CA TYR A 106 -5.96 -21.03 4.88
C TYR A 106 -5.75 -21.17 6.39
N THR A 107 -5.35 -22.34 6.87
CA THR A 107 -5.12 -22.63 8.30
C THR A 107 -3.68 -23.05 8.59
N ASN A 108 -2.79 -22.96 7.61
CA ASN A 108 -1.44 -23.46 7.77
C ASN A 108 -0.56 -22.44 8.53
N PRO A 109 0.20 -22.88 9.56
CA PRO A 109 1.02 -22.00 10.40
C PRO A 109 2.06 -21.18 9.61
N VAL A 110 2.51 -21.69 8.46
CA VAL A 110 3.46 -20.98 7.59
C VAL A 110 2.87 -19.66 7.09
N GLY A 111 1.57 -19.63 6.77
CA GLY A 111 0.92 -18.40 6.32
C GLY A 111 0.83 -17.34 7.42
N TYR A 112 0.51 -17.73 8.65
CA TYR A 112 0.52 -16.81 9.80
C TYR A 112 1.92 -16.25 10.07
N LEU A 113 2.94 -17.12 10.02
CA LEU A 113 4.33 -16.73 10.18
C LEU A 113 4.73 -15.72 9.10
N LEU A 114 4.33 -15.96 7.85
CA LEU A 114 4.64 -15.08 6.74
C LEU A 114 3.98 -13.69 6.88
N VAL A 115 2.72 -13.65 7.32
CA VAL A 115 1.98 -12.39 7.63
C VAL A 115 2.70 -11.55 8.68
N VAL A 116 3.38 -12.18 9.63
CA VAL A 116 4.12 -11.49 10.70
C VAL A 116 5.56 -11.15 10.27
N VAL A 117 6.24 -12.07 9.59
CA VAL A 117 7.66 -11.91 9.20
C VAL A 117 7.85 -10.77 8.20
N VAL A 118 6.93 -10.58 7.24
CA VAL A 118 7.09 -9.50 6.25
C VAL A 118 7.07 -8.12 6.94
N PRO A 119 6.04 -7.74 7.73
CA PRO A 119 6.07 -6.49 8.49
C PRO A 119 7.28 -6.34 9.42
N LEU A 120 7.73 -7.42 10.07
CA LEU A 120 8.91 -7.39 10.93
C LEU A 120 10.20 -7.12 10.14
N LEU A 121 10.38 -7.75 8.98
CA LEU A 121 11.53 -7.49 8.10
C LEU A 121 11.51 -6.06 7.57
N VAL A 122 10.34 -5.57 7.15
CA VAL A 122 10.14 -4.17 6.75
C VAL A 122 10.54 -3.25 7.89
N GLY A 123 10.00 -3.47 9.09
CA GLY A 123 10.32 -2.69 10.29
C GLY A 123 11.80 -2.74 10.67
N TYR A 124 12.44 -3.90 10.53
CA TYR A 124 13.88 -4.07 10.78
C TYR A 124 14.73 -3.27 9.79
N ILE A 125 14.41 -3.32 8.49
CA ILE A 125 15.11 -2.54 7.46
C ILE A 125 14.92 -1.04 7.72
N LEU A 126 13.70 -0.61 8.03
CA LEU A 126 13.41 0.77 8.40
C LEU A 126 14.19 1.20 9.64
N TRP A 127 14.30 0.32 10.63
CA TRP A 127 15.04 0.58 11.86
C TRP A 127 16.53 0.75 11.60
N MET A 128 17.12 -0.05 10.72
CA MET A 128 18.55 0.05 10.40
C MET A 128 18.87 1.25 9.50
N ASP A 129 18.09 1.47 8.44
CA ASP A 129 18.46 2.40 7.38
C ASP A 129 17.83 3.80 7.51
N ILE A 130 16.64 3.90 8.11
CA ILE A 130 15.85 5.15 8.08
C ILE A 130 15.72 5.76 9.48
N TRP A 131 15.69 4.94 10.53
CA TRP A 131 15.54 5.39 11.91
C TRP A 131 16.54 6.48 12.35
N PRO A 132 17.83 6.47 11.96
CA PRO A 132 18.75 7.55 12.31
C PRO A 132 18.29 8.92 11.80
N VAL A 133 17.65 8.98 10.63
CA VAL A 133 17.10 10.20 10.02
C VAL A 133 15.77 10.59 10.66
N VAL A 134 14.93 9.61 10.98
CA VAL A 134 13.65 9.86 11.66
C VAL A 134 13.88 10.40 13.08
N ARG A 135 14.92 9.93 13.75
CA ARG A 135 15.32 10.41 15.07
C ARG A 135 16.02 11.78 15.02
N SER A 136 16.51 12.19 13.86
CA SER A 136 17.06 13.54 13.68
C SER A 136 15.93 14.56 13.49
N ASP A 137 16.28 15.85 13.52
CA ASP A 137 15.31 16.92 13.29
C ASP A 137 14.77 16.98 11.85
N ALA A 138 15.25 16.11 10.95
CA ALA A 138 14.83 16.08 9.55
C ALA A 138 13.33 15.81 9.37
N VAL A 139 12.73 14.98 10.23
CA VAL A 139 11.30 14.60 10.15
C VAL A 139 10.45 15.36 11.17
N ASN A 140 11.06 16.19 12.02
CA ASN A 140 10.36 17.00 13.01
C ASN A 140 9.60 18.18 12.35
N GLY A 141 8.50 18.61 12.97
CA GLY A 141 7.73 19.77 12.52
C GLY A 141 6.83 19.51 11.30
N LEU A 142 6.96 20.31 10.23
CA LEU A 142 6.04 20.28 9.08
C LEU A 142 6.15 18.96 8.29
N SER A 143 7.35 18.41 8.12
CA SER A 143 7.56 17.13 7.42
C SER A 143 6.79 15.98 8.09
N GLY A 144 6.96 15.80 9.40
CA GLY A 144 6.23 14.78 10.16
C GLY A 144 4.72 14.98 10.16
N ARG A 145 4.23 16.23 10.23
CA ARG A 145 2.80 16.54 10.13
C ARG A 145 2.22 16.16 8.77
N VAL A 146 2.94 16.45 7.67
CA VAL A 146 2.53 16.03 6.32
C VAL A 146 2.50 14.52 6.20
N GLY A 147 3.54 13.84 6.68
CA GLY A 147 3.59 12.38 6.70
C GLY A 147 2.44 11.76 7.48
N GLY A 148 2.15 12.27 8.68
CA GLY A 148 1.03 11.83 9.51
C GLY A 148 -0.33 12.08 8.88
N LEU A 149 -0.53 13.24 8.23
CA LEU A 149 -1.77 13.55 7.53
C LEU A 149 -1.96 12.63 6.32
N VAL A 150 -0.93 12.44 5.49
CA VAL A 150 -0.98 11.54 4.34
C VAL A 150 -1.24 10.10 4.80
N ALA A 151 -0.58 9.64 5.85
CA ALA A 151 -0.86 8.34 6.46
C ALA A 151 -2.31 8.21 6.90
N ALA A 152 -2.86 9.20 7.62
CA ALA A 152 -4.25 9.19 8.06
C ALA A 152 -5.22 9.13 6.87
N MET A 153 -5.00 9.94 5.83
CA MET A 153 -5.84 9.98 4.63
C MET A 153 -5.82 8.63 3.88
N PHE A 154 -4.64 8.04 3.68
CA PHE A 154 -4.53 6.71 3.06
C PHE A 154 -5.07 5.59 3.94
N GLY A 155 -4.94 5.69 5.26
CA GLY A 155 -5.54 4.74 6.20
C GLY A 155 -7.06 4.72 6.09
N VAL A 156 -7.70 5.90 6.10
CA VAL A 156 -9.15 6.01 5.87
C VAL A 156 -9.50 5.45 4.49
N PHE A 157 -8.77 5.85 3.45
CA PHE A 157 -8.99 5.35 2.10
C PHE A 157 -8.91 3.82 2.02
N PHE A 158 -7.92 3.17 2.62
CA PHE A 158 -7.80 1.71 2.57
C PHE A 158 -8.89 1.01 3.37
N LEU A 159 -9.35 1.57 4.49
CA LEU A 159 -10.47 1.00 5.25
C LEU A 159 -11.75 0.95 4.41
N PHE A 160 -12.09 2.03 3.71
CA PHE A 160 -13.25 2.07 2.83
C PHE A 160 -13.05 1.28 1.53
N SER A 161 -11.86 1.38 0.92
CA SER A 161 -11.55 0.74 -0.35
C SER A 161 -11.48 -0.78 -0.25
N ALA A 162 -11.01 -1.32 0.89
CA ALA A 162 -10.99 -2.75 1.13
C ALA A 162 -12.36 -3.32 1.55
N GLY A 163 -13.41 -2.48 1.61
CA GLY A 163 -14.72 -2.87 2.13
C GLY A 163 -14.71 -3.17 3.63
N LEU A 164 -13.64 -2.79 4.35
CA LEU A 164 -13.55 -3.01 5.80
C LEU A 164 -14.53 -2.09 6.52
N PHE A 165 -14.75 -0.87 6.01
CA PHE A 165 -15.84 0.03 6.39
C PHE A 165 -16.76 0.31 5.19
N THR A 166 -18.06 0.27 5.40
CA THR A 166 -19.08 0.66 4.44
C THR A 166 -20.12 1.57 5.10
N VAL A 167 -20.53 2.62 4.38
CA VAL A 167 -21.61 3.53 4.79
C VAL A 167 -22.95 3.20 4.12
N ASN A 168 -22.95 2.17 3.26
CA ASN A 168 -24.14 1.66 2.59
C ASN A 168 -24.23 0.14 2.83
N PRO A 169 -24.55 -0.30 4.06
CA PRO A 169 -24.73 -1.71 4.34
C PRO A 169 -25.88 -2.26 3.49
N GLU A 170 -25.71 -3.47 2.95
CA GLU A 170 -26.64 -4.06 2.00
C GLU A 170 -28.06 -4.14 2.59
N GLN A 171 -28.97 -3.37 2.00
CA GLN A 171 -30.36 -3.30 2.44
C GLN A 171 -31.15 -4.39 1.70
N GLY A 172 -31.15 -5.60 2.26
CA GLY A 172 -31.86 -6.75 1.73
C GLY A 172 -32.66 -7.52 2.78
N VAL A 173 -33.34 -8.59 2.37
CA VAL A 173 -33.97 -9.54 3.28
C VAL A 173 -32.86 -10.18 4.12
N ASN A 174 -32.89 -9.98 5.45
CA ASN A 174 -31.85 -10.32 6.44
C ASN A 174 -30.70 -9.29 6.64
N GLY A 175 -30.83 -8.06 6.14
CA GLY A 175 -29.92 -6.98 6.53
C GLY A 175 -29.99 -6.71 8.04
N PRO A 176 -28.87 -6.40 8.71
CA PRO A 176 -28.87 -6.15 10.15
C PRO A 176 -29.67 -4.89 10.48
N THR A 177 -30.68 -5.04 11.34
CA THR A 177 -31.58 -3.95 11.77
C THR A 177 -31.22 -3.38 13.14
N THR A 178 -30.36 -4.07 13.89
CA THR A 178 -29.96 -3.71 15.26
C THR A 178 -28.45 -3.68 15.37
N ALA A 179 -27.93 -2.81 16.23
CA ALA A 179 -26.49 -2.70 16.48
C ALA A 179 -25.94 -4.03 16.97
N PHE A 180 -24.83 -4.48 16.38
CA PHE A 180 -24.15 -5.68 16.85
C PHE A 180 -22.63 -5.51 16.82
N LEU A 181 -21.97 -6.27 17.69
CA LEU A 181 -20.53 -6.46 17.73
C LEU A 181 -20.31 -7.96 17.87
N THR A 182 -19.74 -8.59 16.84
CA THR A 182 -19.50 -10.04 16.82
C THR A 182 -18.11 -10.34 16.28
N THR A 183 -17.67 -11.57 16.47
CA THR A 183 -16.42 -12.07 15.90
C THR A 183 -16.73 -13.01 14.74
N ALA A 184 -16.16 -12.72 13.58
CA ALA A 184 -16.25 -13.55 12.39
C ALA A 184 -14.86 -13.96 11.91
N SER A 185 -14.79 -14.99 11.08
CA SER A 185 -13.52 -15.50 10.54
C SER A 185 -13.35 -15.06 9.09
N PHE A 186 -12.27 -14.32 8.82
CA PHE A 186 -11.97 -13.81 7.47
C PHE A 186 -10.69 -14.43 6.94
N ALA A 187 -10.74 -15.02 5.75
CA ALA A 187 -9.59 -15.57 5.05
C ALA A 187 -8.74 -14.47 4.38
N ASN A 188 -8.34 -13.44 5.15
CA ASN A 188 -7.52 -12.34 4.65
C ASN A 188 -6.69 -11.68 5.77
N PRO A 189 -5.38 -11.45 5.56
CA PRO A 189 -4.53 -11.91 4.45
C PRO A 189 -4.02 -13.33 4.62
N LEU A 190 -3.92 -14.06 3.49
CA LEU A 190 -3.35 -15.42 3.29
C LEU A 190 -4.01 -16.57 4.07
N VAL A 191 -4.36 -16.33 5.33
CA VAL A 191 -4.89 -17.29 6.28
C VAL A 191 -6.15 -16.73 6.94
N VAL A 192 -6.86 -17.58 7.66
CA VAL A 192 -8.07 -17.21 8.39
C VAL A 192 -7.69 -16.48 9.66
N TRP A 193 -8.18 -15.26 9.82
CA TRP A 193 -7.98 -14.47 11.02
C TRP A 193 -9.32 -14.29 11.75
N PRO A 194 -9.30 -14.26 13.10
CA PRO A 194 -10.42 -13.69 13.83
C PRO A 194 -10.52 -12.21 13.48
N ALA A 195 -11.72 -11.79 13.08
CA ALA A 195 -12.05 -10.42 12.80
C ALA A 195 -13.18 -9.97 13.71
N VAL A 196 -13.15 -8.69 14.06
CA VAL A 196 -14.24 -8.02 14.75
C VAL A 196 -15.13 -7.40 13.68
N GLU A 197 -16.39 -7.81 13.67
CA GLU A 197 -17.44 -7.27 12.82
C GLU A 197 -18.40 -6.43 13.66
N PHE A 198 -18.74 -5.25 13.17
CA PHE A 198 -19.62 -4.32 13.86
C PHE A 198 -20.60 -3.67 12.90
N TYR A 199 -21.78 -3.36 13.42
CA TYR A 199 -22.77 -2.54 12.75
C TYR A 199 -23.34 -1.53 13.73
N VAL A 200 -23.35 -0.27 13.31
CA VAL A 200 -23.94 0.85 14.04
C VAL A 200 -25.10 1.37 13.19
N PRO A 201 -26.36 1.32 13.66
CA PRO A 201 -27.50 1.79 12.88
C PRO A 201 -27.71 3.32 12.98
N SER A 202 -27.19 3.98 14.03
CA SER A 202 -27.35 5.44 14.22
C SER A 202 -26.56 6.29 13.22
N ILE A 203 -25.46 5.75 12.72
CA ILE A 203 -24.69 6.25 11.58
C ILE A 203 -24.53 5.00 10.73
N PRO A 204 -25.08 4.88 9.51
CA PRO A 204 -25.23 3.62 8.76
C PRO A 204 -23.88 3.02 8.37
N LEU A 205 -23.09 2.61 9.35
CA LEU A 205 -21.70 2.25 9.28
C LEU A 205 -21.61 0.79 9.71
N ALA A 206 -21.20 -0.05 8.78
CA ALA A 206 -20.83 -1.43 9.05
C ALA A 206 -19.36 -1.63 8.73
N GLY A 207 -18.74 -2.61 9.38
CA GLY A 207 -17.39 -2.96 9.04
C GLY A 207 -16.88 -4.21 9.72
N ALA A 208 -15.79 -4.75 9.17
CA ALA A 208 -15.06 -5.86 9.74
C ALA A 208 -13.56 -5.62 9.64
N MET A 209 -12.81 -5.92 10.71
CA MET A 209 -11.36 -5.77 10.72
C MET A 209 -10.69 -6.97 11.38
N SER A 210 -9.81 -7.63 10.64
CA SER A 210 -8.97 -8.72 11.15
C SER A 210 -7.59 -8.22 11.57
N VAL A 211 -6.93 -8.95 12.48
CA VAL A 211 -5.57 -8.61 12.94
C VAL A 211 -4.57 -8.60 11.79
N GLY A 212 -4.64 -9.59 10.88
CA GLY A 212 -3.73 -9.63 9.74
C GLY A 212 -3.96 -8.46 8.77
N THR A 213 -5.21 -8.05 8.55
CA THR A 213 -5.52 -6.88 7.71
C THR A 213 -5.04 -5.58 8.35
N ALA A 214 -5.18 -5.46 9.67
CA ALA A 214 -4.64 -4.34 10.43
C ALA A 214 -3.11 -4.22 10.28
N LEU A 215 -2.39 -5.34 10.33
CA LEU A 215 -0.94 -5.38 10.13
C LEU A 215 -0.55 -4.94 8.72
N LEU A 216 -1.26 -5.41 7.69
CA LEU A 216 -0.97 -5.02 6.30
C LEU A 216 -1.23 -3.54 6.05
N ILE A 217 -2.40 -3.05 6.45
CA ILE A 217 -2.76 -1.64 6.31
C ILE A 217 -1.77 -0.78 7.09
N GLY A 218 -1.45 -1.16 8.33
CA GLY A 218 -0.46 -0.46 9.15
C GLY A 218 0.92 -0.39 8.48
N THR A 219 1.37 -1.48 7.87
CA THR A 219 2.66 -1.53 7.15
C THR A 219 2.66 -0.59 5.96
N LEU A 220 1.63 -0.64 5.10
CA LEU A 220 1.52 0.20 3.92
C LEU A 220 1.34 1.68 4.28
N VAL A 221 0.41 1.99 5.17
CA VAL A 221 0.13 3.36 5.63
C VAL A 221 1.36 3.96 6.31
N GLY A 222 2.05 3.17 7.14
CA GLY A 222 3.31 3.58 7.77
C GLY A 222 4.39 3.91 6.74
N LEU A 223 4.59 3.04 5.75
CA LEU A 223 5.54 3.27 4.66
C LEU A 223 5.18 4.48 3.81
N ILE A 224 3.91 4.68 3.46
CA ILE A 224 3.42 5.83 2.70
C ILE A 224 3.64 7.12 3.48
N GLY A 225 3.23 7.16 4.75
CA GLY A 225 3.42 8.33 5.61
C GLY A 225 4.89 8.68 5.83
N LEU A 226 5.73 7.66 6.04
CA LEU A 226 7.17 7.83 6.18
C LEU A 226 7.79 8.40 4.89
N ASN A 227 7.44 7.87 3.73
CA ASN A 227 7.91 8.39 2.45
C ASN A 227 7.46 9.84 2.22
N ALA A 228 6.20 10.17 2.52
CA ALA A 228 5.69 11.53 2.42
C ALA A 228 6.44 12.49 3.36
N SER A 229 6.76 12.05 4.57
CA SER A 229 7.55 12.84 5.52
C SER A 229 8.98 13.10 4.99
N LEU A 230 9.70 12.05 4.58
CA LEU A 230 11.07 12.17 4.09
C LEU A 230 11.14 13.01 2.82
N MET A 231 10.20 12.82 1.89
CA MET A 231 10.11 13.63 0.68
C MET A 231 9.89 15.11 1.00
N THR A 232 9.00 15.41 1.95
CA THR A 232 8.77 16.78 2.41
C THR A 232 10.02 17.38 3.07
N ALA A 233 10.78 16.58 3.81
CA ALA A 233 12.05 17.03 4.41
C ALA A 233 13.12 17.32 3.35
N VAL A 234 13.24 16.47 2.33
CA VAL A 234 14.14 16.66 1.18
C VAL A 234 13.78 17.94 0.43
N TRP A 235 12.48 18.17 0.20
CA TRP A 235 11.98 19.40 -0.41
C TRP A 235 12.29 20.62 0.43
N GLN A 236 12.02 20.62 1.75
CA GLN A 236 12.34 21.73 2.66
C GLN A 236 13.80 22.17 2.63
N ARG A 237 14.71 21.25 2.33
CA ARG A 237 16.14 21.51 2.23
C ARG A 237 16.59 21.81 0.79
N SER A 238 15.67 21.93 -0.16
CA SER A 238 15.92 22.16 -1.59
C SER A 238 16.96 21.21 -2.19
N LEU A 239 17.00 19.96 -1.71
CA LEU A 239 17.98 18.99 -2.16
C LEU A 239 17.62 18.51 -3.57
N GLU A 240 18.59 18.58 -4.49
CA GLU A 240 18.40 18.08 -5.85
C GLU A 240 18.29 16.55 -5.86
N LEU A 241 17.11 16.06 -6.24
CA LEU A 241 16.95 14.67 -6.67
C LEU A 241 17.33 14.62 -8.15
N SER A 242 18.27 13.75 -8.54
CA SER A 242 18.60 13.53 -9.96
C SER A 242 17.31 13.33 -10.77
N SER A 243 17.23 13.84 -12.00
CA SER A 243 15.97 13.95 -12.78
C SER A 243 15.16 12.65 -12.93
N SER A 244 15.80 11.49 -12.86
CA SER A 244 15.14 10.17 -12.81
C SER A 244 14.49 9.86 -11.46
N GLY A 245 15.03 10.38 -10.36
CA GLY A 245 14.54 10.22 -8.99
C GLY A 245 13.24 10.96 -8.69
N GLY A 246 12.95 12.07 -9.38
CA GLY A 246 11.66 12.77 -9.24
C GLY A 246 10.50 11.99 -9.87
N ILE A 247 10.73 11.39 -11.04
CA ILE A 247 9.76 10.50 -11.71
C ILE A 247 9.62 9.19 -10.94
N LEU A 248 10.74 8.60 -10.50
CA LEU A 248 10.71 7.37 -9.70
C LEU A 248 10.13 7.58 -8.29
N GLY A 249 10.35 8.74 -7.66
CA GLY A 249 9.75 9.11 -6.38
C GLY A 249 8.26 9.43 -6.50
N GLY A 250 7.85 10.08 -7.60
CA GLY A 250 6.45 10.24 -7.98
C GLY A 250 5.76 8.91 -8.25
N LEU A 251 6.39 8.00 -9.00
CA LEU A 251 5.91 6.65 -9.25
C LEU A 251 5.93 5.76 -8.00
N ALA A 252 6.90 5.94 -7.09
CA ALA A 252 6.95 5.21 -5.82
C ALA A 252 5.89 5.72 -4.82
N THR A 253 5.52 6.99 -4.87
CA THR A 253 4.47 7.56 -4.00
C THR A 253 3.06 7.40 -4.58
N THR A 254 2.89 7.43 -5.91
CA THR A 254 1.57 7.26 -6.58
C THR A 254 1.30 5.83 -7.08
N GLY A 255 2.34 5.04 -7.37
CA GLY A 255 2.22 3.65 -7.80
C GLY A 255 2.19 2.65 -6.65
N ALA A 256 2.83 2.95 -5.52
CA ALA A 256 2.78 2.07 -4.34
C ALA A 256 1.46 2.15 -3.57
N THR A 257 0.57 3.09 -3.92
CA THR A 257 -0.79 3.16 -3.37
C THR A 257 -1.76 2.23 -4.10
N ALA A 258 -1.33 1.49 -5.13
CA ALA A 258 -2.11 0.43 -5.76
C ALA A 258 -1.80 -0.90 -5.09
N CYS A 259 -2.25 -1.10 -3.85
CA CYS A 259 -2.17 -2.40 -3.17
C CYS A 259 -3.42 -3.25 -3.44
N CYS A 260 -3.44 -4.52 -3.03
CA CYS A 260 -4.61 -5.42 -3.19
C CYS A 260 -5.93 -4.83 -2.63
N CYS A 261 -5.85 -3.97 -1.62
CA CYS A 261 -6.97 -3.22 -1.03
C CYS A 261 -7.60 -2.19 -1.98
N CYS A 262 -6.94 -1.88 -3.09
CA CYS A 262 -7.38 -0.90 -4.09
C CYS A 262 -8.18 -1.54 -5.22
N GLY A 263 -8.40 -2.86 -5.20
CA GLY A 263 -9.20 -3.56 -6.20
C GLY A 263 -10.53 -2.86 -6.52
N PRO A 264 -11.36 -2.56 -5.51
CA PRO A 264 -12.61 -1.81 -5.71
C PRO A 264 -12.38 -0.40 -6.27
N ALA A 265 -11.33 0.31 -5.83
CA ALA A 265 -10.98 1.62 -6.39
C ALA A 265 -10.56 1.58 -7.86
N VAL A 266 -9.72 0.61 -8.24
CA VAL A 266 -9.26 0.45 -9.63
C VAL A 266 -10.41 -0.02 -10.50
N TYR A 267 -11.26 -0.92 -9.99
CA TYR A 267 -12.50 -1.32 -10.66
C TYR A 267 -13.45 -0.13 -10.81
N ALA A 268 -13.61 0.73 -9.81
CA ALA A 268 -14.38 1.97 -9.90
C ALA A 268 -13.95 2.82 -11.08
N VAL A 269 -12.66 3.14 -11.16
CA VAL A 269 -12.13 3.94 -12.25
C VAL A 269 -12.26 3.20 -13.59
N ALA A 270 -11.90 1.92 -13.65
CA ALA A 270 -11.97 1.13 -14.88
C ALA A 270 -13.41 0.96 -15.39
N SER A 271 -14.38 0.77 -14.50
CA SER A 271 -15.79 0.59 -14.85
C SER A 271 -16.39 1.85 -15.48
N VAL A 272 -15.92 3.05 -15.11
CA VAL A 272 -16.32 4.31 -15.76
C VAL A 272 -15.86 4.36 -17.22
N PHE A 273 -14.67 3.85 -17.53
CA PHE A 273 -14.13 3.88 -18.90
C PHE A 273 -14.56 2.69 -19.76
N PHE A 274 -14.62 1.51 -19.16
CA PHE A 274 -14.76 0.23 -19.85
C PHE A 274 -16.12 -0.45 -19.55
N GLY A 275 -16.95 0.12 -18.67
CA GLY A 275 -18.23 -0.47 -18.28
C GLY A 275 -18.07 -1.87 -17.67
N VAL A 276 -19.02 -2.75 -17.98
CA VAL A 276 -19.03 -4.16 -17.52
C VAL A 276 -17.82 -4.97 -17.97
N SER A 277 -17.06 -4.51 -18.98
CA SER A 277 -15.84 -5.22 -19.41
C SER A 277 -14.68 -5.13 -18.40
N ALA A 278 -14.80 -4.27 -17.37
CA ALA A 278 -13.87 -4.21 -16.24
C ALA A 278 -14.11 -5.32 -15.19
N SER A 279 -15.17 -6.14 -15.32
CA SER A 279 -15.50 -7.20 -14.35
C SER A 279 -14.36 -8.19 -14.05
N PRO A 280 -13.51 -8.61 -15.02
CA PRO A 280 -12.37 -9.48 -14.72
C PRO A 280 -11.34 -8.82 -13.80
N LEU A 281 -11.24 -7.49 -13.82
CA LEU A 281 -10.37 -6.74 -12.93
C LEU A 281 -10.87 -6.82 -11.49
N TYR A 282 -12.19 -6.67 -11.28
CA TYR A 282 -12.82 -6.85 -9.96
C TYR A 282 -12.51 -8.22 -9.37
N TRP A 283 -12.74 -9.28 -10.13
CA TRP A 283 -12.47 -10.66 -9.69
C TRP A 283 -10.98 -10.94 -9.45
N ALA A 284 -10.09 -10.29 -10.20
CA ALA A 284 -8.65 -10.41 -10.03
C ALA A 284 -8.14 -9.76 -8.74
N PHE A 285 -8.86 -8.83 -8.12
CA PHE A 285 -8.45 -8.22 -6.86
C PHE A 285 -9.26 -8.69 -5.64
N ILE A 286 -10.52 -9.10 -5.82
CA ILE A 286 -11.36 -9.57 -4.71
C ILE A 286 -10.97 -10.97 -4.22
N ASN A 287 -10.40 -11.81 -5.10
CA ASN A 287 -9.98 -13.14 -4.69
C ASN A 287 -8.64 -13.06 -3.93
N PRO A 288 -8.58 -13.42 -2.63
CA PRO A 288 -7.35 -13.40 -1.84
C PRO A 288 -6.27 -14.37 -2.36
N ALA A 289 -6.64 -15.36 -3.18
CA ALA A 289 -5.70 -16.25 -3.86
C ALA A 289 -5.12 -15.66 -5.16
N SER A 290 -5.49 -14.42 -5.53
CA SER A 290 -5.01 -13.83 -6.78
C SER A 290 -3.52 -13.45 -6.66
N PRO A 291 -2.67 -13.90 -7.62
CA PRO A 291 -1.26 -13.56 -7.61
C PRO A 291 -1.02 -12.07 -7.91
N LEU A 292 -1.98 -11.42 -8.57
CA LEU A 292 -1.92 -9.99 -8.90
C LEU A 292 -1.96 -9.12 -7.64
N GLY A 293 -2.93 -9.35 -6.74
CA GLY A 293 -3.03 -8.57 -5.50
C GLY A 293 -1.77 -8.71 -4.63
N ALA A 294 -1.26 -9.94 -4.51
CA ALA A 294 -0.03 -10.23 -3.78
C ALA A 294 1.21 -9.57 -4.42
N LEU A 295 1.32 -9.58 -5.75
CA LEU A 295 2.39 -8.91 -6.48
C LEU A 295 2.36 -7.39 -6.27
N PHE A 296 1.19 -6.79 -6.35
CA PHE A 296 1.01 -5.36 -6.14
C PHE A 296 1.44 -4.97 -4.73
N PHE A 297 1.05 -5.75 -3.72
CA PHE A 297 1.52 -5.58 -2.35
C PHE A 297 3.06 -5.69 -2.25
N ALA A 298 3.65 -6.75 -2.79
CA ALA A 298 5.10 -6.96 -2.77
C ALA A 298 5.85 -5.81 -3.44
N THR A 299 5.37 -5.38 -4.60
CA THR A 299 5.97 -4.30 -5.39
C THR A 299 5.85 -2.96 -4.65
N ALA A 300 4.68 -2.67 -4.05
CA ALA A 300 4.46 -1.47 -3.26
C ALA A 300 5.41 -1.39 -2.05
N VAL A 301 5.56 -2.50 -1.31
CA VAL A 301 6.47 -2.58 -0.16
C VAL A 301 7.92 -2.34 -0.59
N LEU A 302 8.37 -3.01 -1.65
CA LEU A 302 9.74 -2.85 -2.17
C LEU A 302 10.00 -1.42 -2.68
N LEU A 303 9.07 -0.84 -3.43
CA LEU A 303 9.21 0.51 -3.96
C LEU A 303 9.22 1.57 -2.85
N LEU A 304 8.33 1.44 -1.85
CA LEU A 304 8.28 2.38 -0.73
C LEU A 304 9.52 2.27 0.16
N LEU A 305 9.99 1.06 0.42
CA LEU A 305 11.24 0.87 1.18
C LEU A 305 12.44 1.46 0.43
N TRP A 306 12.54 1.17 -0.86
CA TRP A 306 13.62 1.69 -1.69
C TRP A 306 13.60 3.21 -1.83
N SER A 307 12.41 3.79 -2.03
CA SER A 307 12.22 5.24 -2.05
C SER A 307 12.60 5.88 -0.70
N GLY A 308 12.14 5.29 0.40
CA GLY A 308 12.45 5.78 1.75
C GLY A 308 13.95 5.75 2.04
N SER A 309 14.64 4.65 1.73
CA SER A 309 16.09 4.55 1.96
C SER A 309 16.88 5.53 1.09
N ARG A 310 16.44 5.78 -0.15
CA ARG A 310 17.02 6.80 -1.02
C ARG A 310 16.89 8.21 -0.44
N PHE A 311 15.72 8.57 0.10
CA PHE A 311 15.53 9.87 0.75
C PHE A 311 16.36 9.98 2.04
N ALA A 312 16.41 8.92 2.85
CA ALA A 312 17.20 8.89 4.08
C ALA A 312 18.68 9.15 3.81
N ILE A 313 19.27 8.47 2.82
CA ILE A 313 20.68 8.67 2.42
C ILE A 313 20.96 10.13 2.06
N ARG A 314 20.08 10.75 1.27
CA ARG A 314 20.23 12.17 0.87
C ARG A 314 20.17 13.13 2.06
N LEU A 315 19.28 12.87 3.01
CA LEU A 315 19.18 13.68 4.22
C LEU A 315 20.42 13.54 5.09
N THR A 316 20.96 12.33 5.26
CA THR A 316 22.22 12.13 5.99
C THR A 316 23.41 12.80 5.33
N GLU A 317 23.54 12.75 3.99
CA GLU A 317 24.60 13.46 3.27
C GLU A 317 24.54 14.97 3.57
N SER A 318 23.35 15.57 3.57
CA SER A 318 23.18 17.01 3.86
C SER A 318 23.55 17.39 5.31
N ASP A 319 23.20 16.57 6.29
CA ASP A 319 23.49 16.87 7.71
C ASP A 319 25.01 16.82 7.97
N VAL A 320 25.75 15.93 7.29
CA VAL A 320 27.22 15.87 7.39
C VAL A 320 27.85 17.16 6.87
N TYR A 321 27.43 17.67 5.70
CA TYR A 321 27.97 18.92 5.16
C TYR A 321 27.72 20.12 6.07
N SER A 322 26.55 20.19 6.73
CA SER A 322 26.21 21.31 7.62
C SER A 322 27.02 21.39 8.91
N ARG A 323 27.67 20.30 9.35
CA ARG A 323 28.51 20.31 10.57
C ARG A 323 29.96 20.76 10.32
N PHE A 324 30.37 20.89 9.06
CA PHE A 324 31.73 21.30 8.68
C PHE A 324 31.82 22.75 8.17
N THR A 325 30.69 23.48 8.18
CA THR A 325 30.58 24.91 7.85
C THR A 325 30.15 25.69 9.08
#